data_AF-A0A7D5R5A2-F1
#
_entry.id   AF-A0A7D5R5A2-F1
#
_cell.length_a   1.000
_cell.length_b   1.000
_cell.length_c   1.000
_cell.angle_alpha   90.00
_cell.angle_beta   90.00
_cell.angle_gamma   90.00
#
_symmetry.space_group_name_H-M   'P 1'
#
loop_
_entity.id
_entity.type
_entity.pdbx_description
1 polymer ?
#
loop_
_entity_poly.entity_id
_entity_poly.type
_entity_poly.pdbx_seq_one_letter_code
_entity_poly.pdbx_strand_id
1 'polypeptide(L)' 'GPCSGGVTNNIPKCCGAGVLDLLYLDCETPQEVTSPLNPLDAVCARVGLSAKCCTLGIADLGVLC' A
#
# COMPACT_ATOMS: atom_id res chain seq x y z
N GLY A 1 -1.89 -11.88 5.97
CA GLY A 1 -2.63 -10.74 5.37
C GLY A 1 -2.18 -10.57 3.94
N PRO A 2 -2.62 -9.52 3.23
CA PRO A 2 -2.13 -9.20 1.88
C PRO A 2 -0.65 -8.81 1.85
N CYS A 3 -0.09 -8.39 3.00
CA CYS A 3 1.34 -8.14 3.20
C CYS A 3 1.99 -9.23 4.06
N SER A 4 3.32 -9.37 3.93
CA SER A 4 4.11 -10.28 4.75
C SER A 4 4.11 -9.84 6.21
N GLY A 5 4.20 -10.79 7.14
CA GLY A 5 4.17 -10.53 8.59
C GLY A 5 5.46 -9.96 9.17
N GLY A 6 6.24 -9.21 8.38
CA GLY A 6 7.53 -8.65 8.78
C GLY A 6 7.41 -7.39 9.64
N VAL A 7 8.57 -6.83 10.00
CA VAL A 7 8.67 -5.57 10.77
C VAL A 7 8.45 -4.36 9.86
N THR A 8 8.90 -4.45 8.60
CA THR A 8 8.72 -3.46 7.54
C THR A 8 7.78 -4.00 6.47
N ASN A 9 7.12 -3.11 5.72
CA ASN A 9 6.26 -3.46 4.59
C ASN A 9 5.15 -4.44 4.96
N ASN A 10 4.54 -4.24 6.13
CA ASN A 10 3.49 -5.07 6.68
C ASN A 10 2.11 -4.40 6.66
N ILE A 11 2.01 -3.15 6.20
CA ILE A 11 0.77 -2.38 6.17
C ILE A 11 0.28 -2.26 4.73
N PRO A 12 -0.89 -2.83 4.40
CA PRO A 12 -1.46 -2.68 3.07
C PRO A 12 -1.95 -1.27 2.82
N LYS A 13 -1.54 -0.71 1.67
CA LYS A 13 -1.93 0.61 1.19
C LYS A 13 -2.20 0.58 -0.31
N CYS A 14 -3.05 1.48 -0.77
CA CYS A 14 -3.19 1.80 -2.19
C CYS A 14 -2.42 3.10 -2.43
N CYS A 15 -1.43 3.08 -3.31
CA CYS A 15 -0.57 4.24 -3.55
C CYS A 15 -0.49 4.58 -5.03
N GLY A 16 -0.24 5.86 -5.33
CA GLY A 16 -0.04 6.37 -6.67
C GLY A 16 1.36 6.07 -7.22
N ALA A 17 1.88 6.99 -8.03
CA ALA A 17 3.24 6.89 -8.54
C ALA A 17 4.27 7.09 -7.41
N GLY A 18 5.32 6.29 -7.41
CA GLY A 18 6.42 6.39 -6.46
C GLY A 18 7.63 7.14 -7.03
N VAL A 19 8.36 7.82 -6.16
CA VAL A 19 9.71 8.30 -6.43
C VAL A 19 10.68 7.14 -6.19
N LEU A 20 11.51 6.84 -7.19
CA LEU A 20 12.51 5.75 -7.14
C LEU A 20 11.92 4.35 -6.86
N ASP A 21 10.62 4.17 -7.07
CA ASP A 21 9.88 2.91 -6.76
C ASP A 21 9.98 2.48 -5.28
N LEU A 22 10.32 3.42 -4.38
CA LEU A 22 10.52 3.17 -2.93
C LEU A 22 9.74 4.13 -2.04
N LEU A 23 9.48 5.34 -2.54
CA LEU A 23 8.80 6.38 -1.80
C LEU A 23 7.50 6.72 -2.51
N TYR A 24 6.40 6.31 -1.92
CA TYR A 24 5.09 6.50 -2.53
C TYR A 24 4.39 7.71 -1.93
N LEU A 25 3.99 8.61 -2.82
CA LEU A 25 3.16 9.78 -2.51
C LEU A 25 1.69 9.38 -2.74
N ASP A 26 0.78 10.02 -2.00
CA ASP A 26 -0.66 9.76 -2.10
C ASP A 26 -1.06 8.30 -1.82
N CYS A 27 -0.69 7.81 -0.63
CA CYS A 27 -1.11 6.49 -0.15
C CYS A 27 -2.37 6.57 0.72
N GLU A 28 -3.38 5.78 0.39
CA GLU A 28 -4.60 5.63 1.18
C GLU A 28 -4.76 4.23 1.76
N THR A 29 -5.52 4.13 2.85
CA THR A 29 -5.90 2.83 3.41
C THR A 29 -7.02 2.24 2.56
N PRO A 30 -6.91 0.99 2.09
CA PRO A 30 -7.99 0.35 1.34
C PRO A 30 -9.26 0.32 2.20
N GLN A 31 -10.37 0.85 1.69
CA GLN A 31 -11.64 0.85 2.42
C GLN A 31 -12.29 -0.55 2.44
N GLU A 32 -11.94 -1.39 1.46
CA GLU A 32 -12.47 -2.73 1.35
C GLU A 32 -11.58 -3.76 2.06
N VAL A 33 -12.23 -4.76 2.65
CA VAL A 33 -11.53 -5.89 3.27
C VAL A 33 -10.90 -6.76 2.18
N THR A 34 -9.58 -6.90 2.23
CA THR A 34 -8.84 -7.80 1.35
C THR A 34 -9.05 -9.27 1.74
N SER A 35 -9.22 -10.14 0.75
CA SER A 35 -9.33 -11.59 0.94
C SER A 35 -8.72 -12.34 -0.26
N PRO A 36 -8.56 -13.67 -0.22
CA PRO A 36 -8.09 -14.42 -1.39
C PRO A 36 -8.97 -14.25 -2.64
N LEU A 37 -10.27 -13.97 -2.45
CA LEU A 37 -11.23 -13.70 -3.53
C LEU A 37 -11.26 -12.21 -3.95
N ASN A 38 -10.71 -11.33 -3.11
CA ASN A 38 -10.65 -9.89 -3.34
C ASN A 38 -9.26 -9.38 -2.94
N PRO A 39 -8.23 -9.69 -3.73
CA PRO A 39 -6.85 -9.39 -3.37
C PRO A 39 -6.62 -7.88 -3.40
N LEU A 40 -5.57 -7.44 -2.69
CA LEU A 40 -5.29 -6.01 -2.50
C LEU A 40 -5.08 -5.27 -3.82
N ASP A 41 -4.46 -5.91 -4.83
CA ASP A 41 -4.27 -5.35 -6.17
C ASP A 41 -5.60 -5.03 -6.85
N ALA A 42 -6.58 -5.94 -6.76
CA ALA A 42 -7.90 -5.72 -7.33
C ALA A 42 -8.66 -4.58 -6.61
N VAL A 43 -8.50 -4.46 -5.29
CA VAL A 43 -9.07 -3.36 -4.50
C VAL A 43 -8.47 -2.02 -4.93
N CYS A 44 -7.13 -1.92 -4.99
CA CYS A 44 -6.47 -0.67 -5.35
C CYS A 44 -6.69 -0.29 -6.82
N ALA A 45 -6.80 -1.26 -7.73
CA ALA A 45 -7.08 -1.01 -9.13
C ALA A 45 -8.45 -0.33 -9.34
N ARG A 46 -9.45 -0.56 -8.48
CA ARG A 46 -10.77 0.09 -8.56
C ARG A 46 -10.70 1.60 -8.34
N VAL A 47 -9.74 2.07 -7.55
CA VAL A 47 -9.50 3.49 -7.28
C VAL A 47 -8.39 4.07 -8.17
N GLY A 48 -7.88 3.30 -9.15
CA GLY A 48 -6.81 3.74 -10.05
C GLY A 48 -5.42 3.81 -9.40
N LEU A 49 -5.21 3.10 -8.29
CA LEU A 49 -3.95 3.07 -7.54
C LEU A 49 -3.32 1.68 -7.58
N SER A 50 -2.06 1.60 -7.18
CA SER A 50 -1.31 0.34 -7.07
C SER A 50 -1.32 -0.19 -5.64
N ALA A 51 -1.47 -1.50 -5.50
CA ALA A 51 -1.31 -2.17 -4.21
C ALA A 51 0.15 -2.14 -3.76
N LYS A 52 0.37 -1.65 -2.55
CA LYS A 52 1.69 -1.57 -1.92
C LYS A 52 1.63 -2.04 -0.47
N CYS A 53 2.74 -2.58 -0.02
CA CYS A 53 2.94 -2.98 1.36
C CYS A 53 3.97 -2.05 1.96
N CYS A 54 3.50 -1.16 2.83
CA CYS A 54 4.28 -0.04 3.33
C CYS A 54 4.66 -0.25 4.80
N THR A 55 5.66 0.51 5.24
CA THR A 55 5.99 0.68 6.66
C THR A 55 5.34 1.97 7.16
N LEU A 56 4.78 1.99 8.38
CA LEU A 56 4.16 3.19 8.98
C LEU A 56 5.15 4.37 8.87
N GLY A 57 4.71 5.43 8.19
CA GLY A 57 5.58 6.43 7.59
C GLY A 57 6.51 7.15 8.57
N ILE A 58 7.67 7.52 8.05
CA ILE A 58 8.53 8.53 8.63
C ILE A 58 7.78 9.84 8.43
N ALA A 59 7.27 10.43 9.52
CA ALA A 59 6.57 11.72 9.43
C ALA A 59 7.42 12.73 8.63
N ASP A 60 6.77 13.51 7.77
CA ASP A 60 7.32 14.54 6.87
C ASP A 60 7.87 14.15 5.49
N LEU A 61 8.17 12.88 5.17
CA LEU A 61 8.80 12.51 3.87
C LEU A 61 7.92 11.67 2.92
N GLY A 62 6.86 11.03 3.42
CA GLY A 62 6.04 10.08 2.65
C GLY A 62 6.05 8.69 3.28
N VAL A 63 5.44 7.71 2.60
CA VAL A 63 5.38 6.33 3.08
C VAL A 63 6.39 5.48 2.33
N LEU A 64 7.21 4.71 3.06
CA LEU A 64 8.14 3.78 2.45
C LEU A 64 7.40 2.47 2.12
N CYS A 65 7.34 2.15 0.84
CA CYS A 65 6.77 0.95 0.27
C CYS A 65 7.67 0.49 -0.89
#